data_AF-A0A2K8T3V9-F1
#
_entry.id   AF-A0A2K8T3V9-F1
#
_cell.length_a   1.000
_cell.length_b   1.000
_cell.length_c   1.000
_cell.angle_alpha   90.00
_cell.angle_beta   90.00
_cell.angle_gamma   90.00
#
_symmetry.space_group_name_H-M   'P 1'
#
loop_
_entity.id
_entity.type
_entity.pdbx_description
1 polymer ?
#
loop_
_entity_poly.entity_id
_entity_poly.type
_entity_poly.pdbx_seq_one_letter_code
_entity_poly.pdbx_strand_id
1 'polypeptide(L)'
;MEEAGGKVPSARVVSDVVQRIMERTKAPNPYRVGEVCQIIAKDNPDLRGKGGNWCIVNHVGEVSCTVTMWDGEYTVRINHLKPLNYLESECQQMQLISDRISRLRENENLEEAARAMLKYLGELKRPCLTVVEEKLLSLIEQEC
;
A
#
# COMPACT_ATOMS: atom_id res chain seq x y z
N MET A 1 30.85 7.70 -36.89
CA MET A 1 30.73 7.06 -35.57
C MET A 1 30.18 8.15 -34.66
N GLU A 2 28.88 8.12 -34.40
CA GLU A 2 28.21 9.15 -33.60
C GLU A 2 27.55 8.43 -32.42
N GLU A 3 28.03 8.74 -31.22
CA GLU A 3 27.72 8.07 -29.96
C GLU A 3 26.28 8.39 -29.54
N ALA A 4 25.41 7.37 -29.51
CA ALA A 4 24.08 7.47 -28.93
C ALA A 4 24.19 7.51 -27.39
N GLY A 5 24.27 8.72 -26.85
CA GLY A 5 24.22 8.99 -25.42
C GLY A 5 22.89 8.53 -24.80
N GLY A 6 22.90 7.32 -24.25
CA GLY A 6 21.81 6.72 -23.48
C GLY A 6 21.52 7.52 -22.21
N LYS A 7 20.78 8.62 -22.34
CA LYS A 7 20.15 9.29 -21.20
C LYS A 7 18.88 8.54 -20.84
N VAL A 8 18.96 7.80 -19.74
CA VAL A 8 17.81 7.23 -19.05
C VAL A 8 16.79 8.35 -18.80
N PRO A 9 15.55 8.25 -19.28
CA PRO A 9 14.55 9.28 -19.06
C PRO A 9 14.32 9.47 -17.56
N SER A 10 14.22 10.72 -17.11
CA SER A 10 13.91 10.99 -15.71
C SER A 10 12.56 10.36 -15.34
N ALA A 11 12.41 9.92 -14.08
CA ALA A 11 11.21 9.25 -13.59
C ALA A 11 9.90 10.03 -13.87
N ARG A 12 9.99 11.36 -14.02
CA ARG A 12 8.87 12.25 -14.39
C ARG A 12 8.39 12.00 -15.83
N VAL A 13 9.31 11.85 -16.78
CA VAL A 13 8.98 11.61 -18.19
C VAL A 13 8.33 10.23 -18.36
N VAL A 14 8.78 9.22 -17.60
CA VAL A 14 8.17 7.89 -17.62
C VAL A 14 6.73 7.93 -17.09
N SER A 15 6.49 8.63 -15.97
CA SER A 15 5.16 8.77 -15.38
C SER A 15 4.17 9.46 -16.33
N ASP A 16 4.59 10.54 -17.00
CA ASP A 16 3.73 11.29 -17.92
C ASP A 16 3.38 10.50 -19.19
N VAL A 17 4.30 9.68 -19.70
CA VAL A 17 4.06 8.82 -20.87
C VAL A 17 3.13 7.68 -20.52
N VAL A 18 3.33 7.01 -19.37
CA VAL A 18 2.43 5.95 -18.89
C VAL A 18 1.02 6.51 -18.69
N GLN A 19 0.89 7.69 -18.06
CA GLN A 19 -0.41 8.35 -17.86
C GLN A 19 -1.11 8.68 -19.19
N ARG A 20 -0.40 9.26 -20.16
CA ARG A 20 -0.96 9.57 -21.49
C ARG A 20 -1.35 8.32 -22.29
N ILE A 21 -0.67 7.20 -22.06
CA ILE A 21 -1.02 5.91 -22.69
C ILE A 21 -2.29 5.37 -22.04
N MET A 22 -2.37 5.35 -20.70
CA MET A 22 -3.56 4.91 -19.94
C MET A 22 -4.79 5.80 -20.16
N GLU A 23 -4.62 7.08 -20.51
CA GLU A 23 -5.73 7.98 -20.87
C GLU A 23 -6.20 7.80 -22.33
N ARG A 24 -5.32 7.34 -23.23
CA ARG A 24 -5.64 7.12 -24.66
C ARG A 24 -6.21 5.75 -24.97
N THR A 25 -5.83 4.73 -24.21
CA THR A 25 -6.45 3.42 -24.24
C THR A 25 -7.35 3.31 -23.02
N LYS A 26 -8.56 2.75 -23.14
CA LYS A 26 -9.31 2.24 -21.98
C LYS A 26 -8.57 1.02 -21.41
N ALA A 27 -7.29 1.19 -21.05
CA ALA A 27 -6.47 0.13 -20.51
C ALA A 27 -7.11 -0.28 -19.19
N PRO A 28 -7.39 -1.59 -19.01
CA PRO A 28 -8.00 -2.06 -17.78
C PRO A 28 -7.08 -1.72 -16.60
N ASN A 29 -7.69 -1.51 -15.45
CA ASN A 29 -6.97 -1.30 -14.20
C ASN A 29 -5.90 -2.41 -14.02
N PRO A 30 -4.60 -2.05 -13.87
CA PRO A 30 -3.53 -3.02 -13.89
C PRO A 30 -3.43 -3.85 -12.59
N TYR A 31 -4.10 -3.43 -11.52
CA TYR A 31 -4.02 -4.05 -10.20
C TYR A 31 -4.87 -5.31 -10.08
N ARG A 32 -4.50 -6.17 -9.13
CA ARG A 32 -5.23 -7.40 -8.79
C ARG A 32 -5.66 -7.40 -7.32
N VAL A 33 -6.76 -8.10 -7.03
CA VAL A 33 -7.15 -8.35 -5.63
C VAL A 33 -6.04 -9.14 -4.91
N GLY A 34 -5.74 -8.75 -3.68
CA GLY A 34 -4.64 -9.27 -2.88
C GLY A 34 -3.27 -8.65 -3.18
N GLU A 35 -3.17 -7.77 -4.17
CA GLU A 35 -1.91 -7.10 -4.49
C GLU A 35 -1.53 -6.06 -3.43
N VAL A 36 -0.28 -6.09 -3.00
CA VAL A 36 0.26 -5.13 -2.03
C VAL A 36 0.83 -3.91 -2.75
N CYS A 37 0.28 -2.75 -2.41
CA CYS A 37 0.64 -1.46 -2.98
C CYS A 37 1.10 -0.48 -1.91
N GLN A 38 1.75 0.60 -2.33
CA GLN A 38 2.10 1.74 -1.51
C GLN A 38 1.30 2.97 -1.94
N ILE A 39 0.83 3.74 -0.96
CA ILE A 39 0.08 4.98 -1.18
C ILE A 39 1.02 6.11 -1.62
N ILE A 40 0.65 6.79 -2.71
CA ILE A 40 1.23 8.04 -3.16
C ILE A 40 0.23 9.17 -2.84
N ALA A 41 0.43 9.86 -1.72
CA ALA A 41 -0.46 10.92 -1.25
C ALA A 41 -0.34 12.26 -1.99
N LYS A 42 0.58 12.36 -2.97
CA LYS A 42 0.91 13.62 -3.64
C LYS A 42 -0.35 14.25 -4.24
N ASP A 43 -0.61 15.51 -3.90
CA ASP A 43 -1.72 16.33 -4.41
C ASP A 43 -3.14 15.79 -4.10
N ASN A 44 -3.28 14.83 -3.17
CA ASN A 44 -4.57 14.30 -2.74
C ASN A 44 -4.81 14.57 -1.23
N PRO A 45 -5.76 15.47 -0.88
CA PRO A 45 -6.03 15.82 0.53
C PRO A 45 -6.61 14.65 1.34
N ASP A 46 -7.34 13.71 0.72
CA ASP A 46 -7.93 12.56 1.40
C ASP A 46 -6.86 11.54 1.84
N LEU A 47 -5.69 11.58 1.20
CA LEU A 47 -4.54 10.74 1.51
C LEU A 47 -3.50 11.44 2.40
N ARG A 48 -3.85 12.59 2.99
CA ARG A 48 -2.93 13.33 3.85
C ARG A 48 -2.44 12.46 5.01
N GLY A 49 -1.12 12.40 5.20
CA GLY A 49 -0.48 11.59 6.25
C GLY A 49 -0.41 10.09 5.97
N LYS A 50 -0.88 9.64 4.79
CA LYS A 50 -0.87 8.23 4.37
C LYS A 50 0.22 7.89 3.37
N GLY A 51 0.96 8.90 2.91
CA GLY A 51 2.02 8.74 1.91
C GLY A 51 3.07 7.74 2.40
N GLY A 52 3.30 6.70 1.61
CA GLY A 52 4.24 5.64 1.93
C GLY A 52 3.64 4.45 2.66
N ASN A 53 2.44 4.55 3.24
CA ASN A 53 1.81 3.39 3.88
C ASN A 53 1.55 2.30 2.85
N TRP A 54 1.71 1.05 3.25
CA TRP A 54 1.28 -0.05 2.41
C TRP A 54 -0.23 -0.27 2.55
N CYS A 55 -0.80 -0.91 1.54
CA CYS A 55 -2.20 -1.25 1.47
C CYS A 55 -2.39 -2.51 0.63
N ILE A 56 -3.51 -3.21 0.82
CA ILE A 56 -3.87 -4.40 0.04
C ILE A 56 -5.11 -4.08 -0.78
N VAL A 57 -5.09 -4.44 -2.06
CA VAL A 57 -6.24 -4.27 -2.95
C VAL A 57 -7.33 -5.28 -2.63
N ASN A 58 -8.51 -4.82 -2.21
CA ASN A 58 -9.68 -5.66 -1.95
C ASN A 58 -10.64 -5.72 -3.14
N HIS A 59 -10.73 -4.62 -3.88
CA HIS A 59 -11.62 -4.49 -5.04
C HIS A 59 -10.96 -3.64 -6.13
N VAL A 60 -11.13 -4.05 -7.38
CA VAL A 60 -10.59 -3.39 -8.56
C VAL A 60 -11.75 -2.77 -9.35
N GLY A 61 -11.84 -1.44 -9.35
CA GLY A 61 -12.75 -0.68 -10.21
C GLY A 61 -12.07 -0.23 -11.51
N GLU A 62 -12.79 0.52 -12.35
CA GLU A 62 -12.28 0.96 -13.66
C GLU A 62 -11.06 1.89 -13.55
N VAL A 63 -11.10 2.87 -12.63
CA VAL A 63 -10.06 3.91 -12.47
C VAL A 63 -9.56 4.04 -11.02
N SER A 64 -10.01 3.15 -10.14
CA SER A 64 -9.70 3.14 -8.71
C SER A 64 -9.71 1.73 -8.15
N CYS A 65 -9.07 1.56 -7.01
CA CYS A 65 -9.16 0.35 -6.20
C CYS A 65 -9.70 0.69 -4.81
N THR A 66 -10.43 -0.23 -4.21
CA THR A 66 -10.65 -0.23 -2.75
C THR A 66 -9.49 -0.97 -2.12
N VAL A 67 -8.86 -0.36 -1.13
CA VAL A 67 -7.68 -0.91 -0.46
C VAL A 67 -7.85 -0.92 1.05
N THR A 68 -7.37 -1.97 1.72
CA THR A 68 -7.20 -2.00 3.19
C THR A 68 -5.87 -1.39 3.57
N MET A 69 -5.91 -0.44 4.51
CA MET A 69 -4.77 0.11 5.23
C MET A 69 -4.87 -0.26 6.71
N TRP A 70 -3.83 0.06 7.48
CA TRP A 70 -3.82 -0.21 8.92
C TRP A 70 -5.00 0.48 9.66
N ASP A 71 -5.41 1.66 9.20
CA ASP A 71 -6.44 2.50 9.82
C ASP A 71 -7.84 2.34 9.22
N GLY A 72 -8.01 1.53 8.16
CA GLY A 72 -9.31 1.29 7.55
C GLY A 72 -9.25 1.05 6.05
N GLU A 73 -10.42 1.09 5.41
CA GLU A 73 -10.55 0.93 3.96
C GLU A 73 -10.68 2.27 3.24
N TYR A 74 -10.09 2.36 2.05
CA TYR A 74 -10.08 3.57 1.24
C TYR A 74 -10.30 3.25 -0.23
N THR A 75 -11.05 4.13 -0.93
CA THR A 75 -11.11 4.10 -2.40
C THR A 75 -10.05 5.04 -2.96
N VAL A 76 -9.06 4.48 -3.64
CA VAL A 76 -7.86 5.20 -4.11
C VAL A 76 -7.78 5.10 -5.63
N ARG A 77 -7.60 6.23 -6.32
CA ARG A 77 -7.37 6.22 -7.77
C ARG A 77 -6.04 5.53 -8.10
N ILE A 78 -5.99 4.86 -9.26
CA ILE A 78 -4.83 4.06 -9.67
C ILE A 78 -3.50 4.86 -9.73
N ASN A 79 -3.57 6.17 -9.98
CA ASN A 79 -2.40 7.06 -10.02
C ASN A 79 -1.84 7.41 -8.62
N HIS A 80 -2.57 7.10 -7.56
CA HIS A 80 -2.13 7.24 -6.17
C HIS A 80 -1.70 5.89 -5.56
N LEU A 81 -1.60 4.84 -6.37
CA LEU A 81 -1.09 3.54 -5.98
C LEU A 81 0.24 3.28 -6.68
N LYS A 82 1.15 2.62 -5.97
CA LYS A 82 2.41 2.11 -6.50
C LYS A 82 2.51 0.63 -6.15
N PRO A 83 2.59 -0.30 -7.11
CA PRO A 83 2.78 -1.70 -6.79
C PRO A 83 4.14 -1.90 -6.11
N LEU A 84 4.19 -2.74 -5.07
CA LEU A 84 5.45 -3.13 -4.43
C LEU A 84 6.13 -4.31 -5.16
N ASN A 85 5.42 -4.96 -6.08
CA ASN A 85 5.88 -6.12 -6.85
C ASN A 85 6.35 -7.28 -5.96
N TYR A 86 5.66 -7.48 -4.85
CA TYR A 86 5.87 -8.63 -3.98
C TYR A 86 5.47 -9.93 -4.66
N LEU A 87 6.17 -11.00 -4.31
CA LEU A 87 5.81 -12.36 -4.68
C LEU A 87 4.50 -12.76 -4.01
N GLU A 88 3.83 -13.78 -4.53
CA GLU A 88 2.56 -14.27 -3.97
C GLU A 88 2.69 -14.64 -2.48
N SER A 89 3.77 -15.30 -2.09
CA SER A 89 4.03 -15.65 -0.69
C SER A 89 4.22 -14.43 0.20
N GLU A 90 4.83 -13.36 -0.33
CA GLU A 90 5.04 -12.10 0.38
C GLU A 90 3.71 -11.33 0.52
N CYS A 91 2.86 -11.34 -0.52
CA CYS A 91 1.50 -10.81 -0.44
C CYS A 91 0.66 -11.55 0.61
N GLN A 92 0.77 -12.89 0.68
CA GLN A 92 0.10 -13.69 1.70
C GLN A 92 0.58 -13.34 3.12
N GLN A 93 1.89 -13.11 3.31
CA GLN A 93 2.42 -12.64 4.60
C GLN A 93 1.86 -11.28 4.99
N MET A 94 1.79 -10.35 4.04
CA MET A 94 1.19 -9.03 4.27
C MET A 94 -0.31 -9.12 4.57
N GLN A 95 -1.04 -10.04 3.93
CA GLN A 95 -2.44 -10.32 4.25
C GLN A 95 -2.60 -10.76 5.71
N LEU A 96 -1.77 -11.70 6.18
CA LEU A 96 -1.81 -12.15 7.57
C LEU A 96 -1.59 -10.99 8.56
N ILE A 97 -0.64 -10.08 8.25
CA ILE A 97 -0.40 -8.88 9.06
C ILE A 97 -1.62 -7.95 9.02
N SER A 98 -2.20 -7.73 7.83
CA SER A 98 -3.39 -6.88 7.64
C SER A 98 -4.61 -7.38 8.40
N ASP A 99 -4.83 -8.69 8.39
CA ASP A 99 -5.95 -9.34 9.10
C ASP A 99 -5.81 -9.17 10.61
N ARG A 100 -4.59 -9.34 11.13
CA ARG A 100 -4.26 -9.12 12.56
C ARG A 100 -4.51 -7.67 12.97
N ILE A 101 -4.00 -6.72 12.18
CA ILE A 101 -4.22 -5.28 12.42
C ILE A 101 -5.71 -4.93 12.37
N SER A 102 -6.45 -5.50 11.41
CA SER A 102 -7.88 -5.21 11.25
C SER A 102 -8.71 -5.70 12.44
N ARG A 103 -8.43 -6.91 12.96
CA ARG A 103 -9.08 -7.42 14.18
C ARG A 103 -8.82 -6.53 15.39
N LEU A 104 -7.59 -6.06 15.57
CA LEU A 104 -7.26 -5.15 16.67
C LEU A 104 -7.96 -3.80 16.54
N ARG A 105 -8.05 -3.26 15.32
CA ARG A 105 -8.72 -1.98 15.05
C ARG A 105 -10.21 -2.01 15.38
N GLU A 106 -10.86 -3.17 15.25
CA GLU A 106 -12.28 -3.35 15.62
C GLU A 106 -12.52 -3.30 17.13
N ASN A 107 -11.47 -3.37 17.95
CA ASN A 107 -11.58 -3.22 19.39
C ASN A 107 -11.71 -1.74 19.79
N GLU A 108 -12.88 -1.36 20.33
CA GLU A 108 -13.15 0.01 20.78
C GLU A 108 -12.25 0.46 21.94
N ASN A 109 -11.76 -0.50 22.75
CA ASN A 109 -10.89 -0.23 23.90
C ASN A 109 -9.40 -0.21 23.55
N LEU A 110 -9.04 -0.27 22.25
CA LEU A 110 -7.65 -0.28 21.82
C LEU A 110 -6.95 1.02 22.25
N GLU A 111 -5.97 0.87 23.15
CA GLU A 111 -5.18 1.96 23.70
C GLU A 111 -4.40 2.73 22.63
N GLU A 112 -4.09 4.00 22.91
CA GLU A 112 -3.36 4.86 21.98
C GLU A 112 -1.95 4.31 21.67
N ALA A 113 -1.30 3.68 22.64
CA ALA A 113 -0.01 3.02 22.43
C ALA A 113 -0.11 1.86 21.41
N ALA A 114 -1.19 1.06 21.51
CA ALA A 114 -1.47 0.00 20.55
C ALA A 114 -1.80 0.58 19.16
N ARG A 115 -2.59 1.65 19.08
CA ARG A 115 -2.86 2.36 17.81
C ARG A 115 -1.58 2.89 17.15
N ALA A 116 -0.67 3.47 17.93
CA ALA A 116 0.62 3.93 17.43
C ALA A 116 1.46 2.77 16.87
N MET A 117 1.41 1.60 17.51
CA MET A 117 2.04 0.39 16.99
C MET A 117 1.41 -0.09 15.68
N LEU A 118 0.07 -0.11 15.56
CA LEU A 118 -0.59 -0.48 14.30
C LEU A 118 -0.22 0.47 13.16
N LYS A 119 -0.13 1.77 13.45
CA LYS A 119 0.35 2.77 12.50
C LYS A 119 1.78 2.47 12.03
N TYR A 120 2.69 2.21 12.97
CA TYR A 120 4.06 1.85 12.66
C TYR A 120 4.13 0.62 11.74
N LEU A 121 3.33 -0.42 12.02
CA LEU A 121 3.25 -1.61 11.18
C LEU A 121 2.71 -1.28 9.77
N GLY A 122 1.77 -0.35 9.65
CA GLY A 122 1.24 0.15 8.37
C GLY A 122 2.24 0.94 7.51
N GLU A 123 3.36 1.37 8.09
CA GLU A 123 4.40 2.16 7.42
C GLU A 123 5.60 1.30 6.94
N LEU A 124 5.60 0.00 7.27
CA LEU A 124 6.66 -0.93 6.92
C LEU A 124 6.90 -1.01 5.40
N LYS A 125 8.17 -1.19 5.02
CA LYS A 125 8.61 -1.31 3.61
C LYS A 125 9.03 -2.72 3.22
N ARG A 126 8.77 -3.68 4.10
CA ARG A 126 9.17 -5.09 3.96
C ARG A 126 7.96 -6.00 4.17
N PRO A 127 7.93 -7.18 3.52
CA PRO A 127 6.79 -8.09 3.58
C PRO A 127 6.76 -8.96 4.85
N CYS A 128 7.49 -8.58 5.90
CA CYS A 128 7.63 -9.42 7.10
C CYS A 128 7.87 -8.59 8.37
N LEU A 129 7.37 -9.11 9.48
CA LEU A 129 7.68 -8.60 10.81
C LEU A 129 9.03 -9.15 11.27
N THR A 130 9.78 -8.31 11.96
CA THR A 130 10.94 -8.73 12.75
C THR A 130 10.46 -9.49 13.99
N VAL A 131 11.39 -10.21 14.62
CA VAL A 131 11.10 -10.94 15.87
C VAL A 131 10.53 -10.02 16.96
N VAL A 132 10.99 -8.78 17.04
CA VAL A 132 10.51 -7.82 18.05
C VAL A 132 9.10 -7.33 17.71
N GLU A 133 8.85 -6.96 16.45
CA GLU A 133 7.53 -6.52 16.00
C GLU A 133 6.47 -7.62 16.14
N GLU A 134 6.83 -8.85 15.82
CA GLU A 134 5.96 -10.01 15.99
C GLU A 134 5.57 -10.21 17.46
N LYS A 135 6.54 -10.10 18.37
CA LYS A 135 6.30 -10.17 19.82
C LYS A 135 5.42 -9.03 20.33
N LEU A 136 5.67 -7.80 19.87
CA LEU A 136 4.86 -6.64 20.27
C LEU A 136 3.43 -6.75 19.76
N LEU A 137 3.23 -7.14 18.50
CA LEU A 137 1.91 -7.36 17.95
C LEU A 137 1.17 -8.47 18.70
N SER A 138 1.84 -9.59 18.97
CA SER A 138 1.26 -10.70 19.74
C SER A 138 0.86 -10.31 21.16
N LEU A 139 1.65 -9.44 21.81
CA LEU A 139 1.31 -8.93 23.14
C LEU A 139 0.04 -8.07 23.08
N ILE A 140 -0.06 -7.16 22.11
CA ILE A 140 -1.26 -6.34 21.93
C ILE A 140 -2.50 -7.22 21.69
N GLU A 141 -2.36 -8.27 20.86
CA GLU A 141 -3.44 -9.25 20.62
C GLU A 141 -3.86 -10.05 21.86
N GLN A 142 -3.03 -10.13 22.90
CA GLN A 142 -3.36 -10.84 24.15
C GLN A 142 -4.02 -9.92 25.18
N GLU A 143 -3.67 -8.64 25.18
CA GLU A 143 -4.14 -7.65 26.17
C GLU A 143 -5.43 -6.92 25.73
N CYS A 144 -5.85 -7.06 24.47
CA CYS A 144 -7.02 -6.40 23.88
C CYS A 144 -8.14 -7.39 23.54
#